data_AF-A0A0A5HUK2-F1
#
_entry.id   AF-A0A0A5HUK2-F1
#
_cell.length_a   1.000
_cell.length_b   1.000
_cell.length_c   1.000
_cell.angle_alpha   90.00
_cell.angle_beta   90.00
_cell.angle_gamma   90.00
#
_symmetry.space_group_name_H-M   'P 1'
#
loop_
_entity.id
_entity.type
_entity.pdbx_description
1 polymer ?
#
loop_
_entity_poly.entity_id
_entity_poly.type
_entity_poly.pdbx_seq_one_letter_code
_entity_poly.pdbx_strand_id
1 'polypeptide(L)'
;MFIGKSVANSSFAEEFNSRNVTRMLEDAPIAPKLEHYGKHKSYILHHKQPIDKGGEVYNLDSLIITSPKMHQNILDPAYHFWKKGH
;
A
#
# COMPACT_ATOMS: atom_id res chain seq x y z
N MET A 1 -11.27 6.20 -3.94
CA MET A 1 -11.05 4.80 -3.52
C MET A 1 -11.77 4.54 -2.20
N PHE A 2 -12.62 3.49 -2.06
CA PHE A 2 -13.48 3.29 -0.87
C PHE A 2 -12.71 3.25 0.46
N ILE A 3 -11.57 2.55 0.51
CA ILE A 3 -10.74 2.44 1.72
C ILE A 3 -10.18 3.80 2.16
N GLY A 4 -9.68 4.61 1.23
CA GLY A 4 -9.17 5.96 1.54
C GLY A 4 -10.27 6.82 2.17
N LYS A 5 -11.48 6.80 1.58
CA LYS A 5 -12.61 7.57 2.08
C LYS A 5 -13.03 7.13 3.49
N SER A 6 -12.97 5.85 3.80
CA SER A 6 -13.24 5.35 5.16
C SER A 6 -12.20 5.85 6.17
N VAL A 7 -10.92 5.86 5.81
CA VAL A 7 -9.84 6.38 6.69
C VAL A 7 -9.98 7.89 6.91
N ALA A 8 -10.26 8.66 5.84
CA ALA A 8 -10.45 10.11 5.93
C ALA A 8 -11.61 10.55 6.85
N ASN A 9 -12.62 9.70 7.03
CA ASN A 9 -13.77 9.96 7.89
C ASN A 9 -13.63 9.33 9.30
N SER A 10 -12.43 8.86 9.66
CA SER A 10 -12.14 8.23 10.95
C SER A 10 -11.15 9.05 11.76
N SER A 11 -10.92 8.66 13.02
CA SER A 11 -9.88 9.25 13.87
C SER A 11 -8.47 9.11 13.28
N PHE A 12 -8.23 8.12 12.40
CA PHE A 12 -6.93 7.94 11.76
C PHE A 12 -6.58 9.04 10.75
N ALA A 13 -7.53 9.89 10.36
CA ALA A 13 -7.25 11.05 9.50
C ALA A 13 -6.23 12.00 10.13
N GLU A 14 -6.13 12.04 11.47
CA GLU A 14 -5.21 12.89 12.23
C GLU A 14 -3.73 12.51 12.04
N GLU A 15 -3.45 11.30 11.55
CA GLU A 15 -2.09 10.84 11.24
C GLU A 15 -1.57 11.38 9.90
N PHE A 16 -2.42 12.06 9.12
CA PHE A 16 -2.10 12.58 7.80
C PHE A 16 -2.16 14.10 7.76
N ASN A 17 -1.30 14.70 6.92
CA ASN A 17 -1.46 16.11 6.60
C ASN A 17 -2.77 16.37 5.83
N SER A 18 -3.24 17.62 5.87
CA SER A 18 -4.52 18.02 5.25
C SER A 18 -4.61 17.65 3.76
N ARG A 19 -3.52 17.77 3.00
CA ARG A 19 -3.49 17.39 1.58
C ARG A 19 -3.74 15.89 1.38
N ASN A 20 -3.17 15.04 2.23
CA ASN A 20 -3.40 13.60 2.17
C ASN A 20 -4.81 13.23 2.63
N VAL A 21 -5.37 13.91 3.64
CA VAL A 21 -6.77 13.74 4.05
C VAL A 21 -7.72 14.07 2.89
N THR A 22 -7.51 15.20 2.21
CA THR A 22 -8.32 15.55 1.03
C THR A 22 -8.14 14.54 -0.10
N ARG A 23 -6.90 14.08 -0.38
CA ARG A 23 -6.66 13.04 -1.40
C ARG A 23 -7.45 11.79 -1.11
N MET A 24 -7.44 11.31 0.13
CA MET A 24 -8.10 10.06 0.55
C MET A 24 -9.58 9.97 0.17
N LEU A 25 -10.27 11.10 0.00
CA LEU A 25 -11.66 11.14 -0.46
C LEU A 25 -11.84 10.60 -1.89
N GLU A 26 -10.84 10.80 -2.76
CA GLU A 26 -10.91 10.45 -4.18
C GLU A 26 -9.86 9.39 -4.56
N ASP A 27 -8.66 9.47 -4.00
CA ASP A 27 -7.46 8.70 -4.40
C ASP A 27 -6.60 8.31 -3.18
N ALA A 28 -5.53 7.52 -3.37
CA ALA A 28 -4.61 7.13 -2.31
C ALA A 28 -3.77 8.33 -1.79
N PRO A 29 -3.44 8.36 -0.48
CA PRO A 29 -2.55 9.38 0.07
C PRO A 29 -1.11 9.18 -0.43
N ILE A 30 -0.33 10.25 -0.43
CA ILE A 30 1.07 10.25 -0.85
C ILE A 30 1.96 9.84 0.32
N ALA A 31 2.84 8.86 0.10
CA ALA A 31 3.82 8.40 1.08
C ALA A 31 4.92 9.46 1.34
N PRO A 32 5.69 9.35 2.43
CA PRO A 32 6.88 10.18 2.64
C PRO A 32 7.85 10.11 1.45
N LYS A 33 8.57 11.19 1.16
CA LYS A 33 9.44 11.28 -0.02
C LYS A 33 10.52 10.18 -0.08
N LEU A 34 11.03 9.74 1.08
CA LEU A 34 12.01 8.65 1.20
C LEU A 34 11.46 7.29 0.77
N GLU A 35 10.14 7.16 0.73
CA GLU A 35 9.40 5.94 0.40
C GLU A 35 8.84 5.95 -1.03
N HIS A 36 9.17 6.98 -1.82
CA HIS A 36 8.82 7.03 -3.25
C HIS A 36 9.71 6.08 -4.06
N TYR A 37 9.19 5.60 -5.20
CA TYR A 37 9.94 4.79 -6.15
C TYR A 37 9.65 5.23 -7.59
N GLY A 38 10.61 5.93 -8.20
CA GLY A 38 10.45 6.51 -9.53
C GLY A 38 9.25 7.47 -9.59
N LYS A 39 8.27 7.15 -10.45
CA LYS A 39 7.02 7.93 -10.59
C LYS A 39 5.94 7.55 -9.56
N HIS A 40 6.11 6.46 -8.81
CA HIS A 40 5.15 5.99 -7.82
C HIS A 40 5.35 6.69 -6.48
N LYS A 41 4.29 7.36 -6.02
CA LYS A 41 4.31 8.21 -4.81
C LYS A 41 3.20 7.88 -3.81
N SER A 42 2.10 7.33 -4.29
CA SER A 42 0.96 6.98 -3.44
C SER A 42 1.15 5.63 -2.77
N TYR A 43 0.55 5.45 -1.59
CA TYR A 43 0.44 4.12 -0.99
C TYR A 43 -0.29 3.14 -1.92
N ILE A 44 0.08 1.86 -1.84
CA ILE A 44 -0.38 0.79 -2.74
C ILE A 44 -1.08 -0.28 -1.90
N LEU A 45 -2.17 -0.83 -2.41
CA LEU A 45 -2.77 -2.06 -1.90
C LEU A 45 -2.10 -3.25 -2.57
N HIS A 46 -1.53 -4.14 -1.79
CA HIS A 46 -0.83 -5.34 -2.24
C HIS A 46 -1.56 -6.59 -1.74
N HIS A 47 -1.76 -7.56 -2.63
CA HIS A 47 -2.30 -8.87 -2.27
C HIS A 47 -1.19 -9.77 -1.70
N LYS A 48 -1.37 -10.29 -0.48
CA LYS A 48 -0.45 -11.24 0.17
C LYS A 48 -0.22 -12.48 -0.69
N GLN A 49 -1.32 -13.07 -1.18
CA GLN A 49 -1.30 -14.11 -2.18
C GLN A 49 -1.65 -13.49 -3.53
N PRO A 50 -0.79 -13.62 -4.55
CA PRO A 50 -1.09 -13.11 -5.88
C PRO A 50 -2.42 -13.63 -6.43
N ILE A 51 -3.19 -12.76 -7.08
CA ILE A 51 -4.52 -13.12 -7.63
C ILE A 51 -4.39 -14.24 -8.67
N ASP A 52 -3.34 -14.20 -9.50
CA ASP A 52 -3.03 -15.23 -10.50
C ASP A 52 -2.67 -16.60 -9.90
N LYS A 53 -2.36 -16.65 -8.60
CA LYS A 53 -2.16 -17.86 -7.81
C LYS A 53 -3.35 -18.20 -6.93
N GLY A 54 -4.54 -17.70 -7.27
CA GLY A 54 -5.78 -17.96 -6.55
C GLY A 54 -5.97 -17.13 -5.28
N GLY A 55 -5.25 -16.00 -5.15
CA GLY A 55 -5.48 -15.05 -4.07
C GLY A 55 -6.86 -14.39 -4.15
N GLU A 56 -7.49 -14.17 -3.00
CA GLU A 56 -8.80 -13.53 -2.93
C GLU A 56 -8.71 -12.04 -3.28
N VAL A 57 -9.57 -11.57 -4.17
CA VAL A 57 -9.49 -10.19 -4.69
C VAL A 57 -9.88 -9.15 -3.65
N TYR A 58 -10.91 -9.42 -2.84
CA TYR A 58 -11.55 -8.44 -1.96
C TYR A 58 -11.51 -8.79 -0.47
N ASN A 59 -10.92 -9.93 -0.10
CA ASN A 59 -10.74 -10.24 1.32
C ASN A 59 -9.72 -9.25 1.92
N LEU A 60 -10.15 -8.46 2.90
CA LEU A 60 -9.30 -7.48 3.58
C LEU A 60 -8.11 -8.14 4.28
N ASP A 61 -8.26 -9.39 4.76
CA ASP A 61 -7.17 -10.15 5.36
C ASP A 61 -6.09 -10.54 4.35
N SER A 62 -6.42 -10.54 3.06
CA SER A 62 -5.49 -10.78 1.95
C SER A 62 -4.78 -9.51 1.47
N LEU A 63 -5.11 -8.33 2.00
CA LEU A 63 -4.53 -7.05 1.56
C LEU A 63 -3.51 -6.51 2.58
N ILE A 64 -2.50 -5.82 2.07
CA ILE A 64 -1.54 -5.02 2.84
C ILE A 64 -1.43 -3.63 2.20
N ILE A 65 -1.35 -2.58 3.02
CA ILE A 65 -0.98 -1.24 2.57
C ILE A 65 0.55 -1.13 2.62
N THR A 66 1.17 -0.75 1.51
CA THR A 66 2.63 -0.60 1.42
C THR A 66 3.00 0.71 0.73
N SER A 67 4.21 1.21 1.02
CA SER A 67 4.76 2.35 0.29
C SER A 67 5.25 1.91 -1.10
N PRO A 68 5.44 2.83 -2.06
CA PRO A 68 6.01 2.48 -3.36
C PRO A 68 7.35 1.76 -3.28
N LYS A 69 8.27 2.24 -2.42
CA LYS A 69 9.58 1.64 -2.24
C LYS A 69 9.49 0.27 -1.56
N MET A 70 8.69 0.16 -0.50
CA MET A 70 8.47 -1.12 0.18
C MET A 70 7.76 -2.13 -0.72
N HIS A 71 6.84 -1.72 -1.60
CA HIS A 71 6.21 -2.61 -2.58
C HIS A 71 7.26 -3.28 -3.48
N GLN A 72 8.29 -2.55 -3.93
CA GLN A 72 9.38 -3.16 -4.71
C GLN A 72 10.18 -4.16 -3.88
N ASN A 73 10.45 -3.85 -2.61
CA ASN A 73 11.17 -4.75 -1.71
C ASN A 73 10.36 -6.00 -1.39
N ILE A 74 9.03 -5.88 -1.24
CA ILE A 74 8.15 -7.03 -1.04
C ILE A 74 8.22 -7.94 -2.26
N LEU A 75 8.15 -7.36 -3.47
CA LEU A 75 8.28 -8.06 -4.74
C LEU A 75 9.65 -8.67 -5.00
N ASP A 76 10.66 -8.34 -4.20
CA ASP A 76 11.97 -8.98 -4.28
C ASP A 76 11.80 -10.48 -3.96
N PRO A 77 12.17 -11.40 -4.89
CA PRO A 77 12.11 -12.83 -4.65
C PRO A 77 12.84 -13.27 -3.37
N ALA A 78 13.89 -12.55 -2.94
CA ALA A 78 14.58 -12.82 -1.68
C ALA A 78 13.68 -12.60 -0.45
N TYR A 79 12.80 -11.59 -0.51
CA TYR A 79 11.80 -11.30 0.51
C TYR A 79 10.61 -12.27 0.43
N HIS A 80 10.10 -12.55 -0.78
CA HIS A 80 8.97 -13.45 -0.99
C HIS A 80 9.25 -14.93 -0.69
N PHE A 81 10.46 -15.41 -0.98
CA PHE A 81 10.78 -16.85 -0.92
C PHE A 81 11.79 -17.22 0.17
N TRP A 82 12.19 -16.28 1.04
CA TRP A 82 13.23 -16.47 2.07
C TRP A 82 14.35 -17.40 1.60
N LYS A 83 14.97 -17.10 0.45
CA LYS A 83 16.25 -17.74 0.13
C LYS A 83 17.32 -16.99 0.91
N LYS A 84 17.86 -17.63 1.95
CA LYS A 84 19.16 -17.22 2.51
C LYS A 84 20.12 -17.04 1.33
N GLY A 85 20.67 -15.84 1.19
CA GLY A 85 21.73 -15.57 0.23
C GLY A 85 22.86 -16.59 0.39
N HIS A 86 23.40 -17.02 -0.75
CA HIS A 86 24.61 -17.84 -0.82
C HIS A 86 25.80 -17.10 -0.22
#